data_AF-A0AAN0K3F4-F1
#
_entry.id   AF-A0AAN0K3F4-F1
#
_cell.length_a   1.000
_cell.length_b   1.000
_cell.length_c   1.000
_cell.angle_alpha   90.00
_cell.angle_beta   90.00
_cell.angle_gamma   90.00
#
_symmetry.space_group_name_H-M   'P 1'
#
loop_
_entity.id
_entity.type
_entity.pdbx_description
1 polymer ?
#
loop_
_entity_poly.entity_id
_entity_poly.type
_entity_poly.pdbx_seq_one_letter_code
_entity_poly.pdbx_strand_id
1 'polypeptide(L)'
;DAEATWDKLAIAAGEVGETSVAEYISATVEIIQPSLRLRKAGGDQSKKINGKIASEVLSENITLIQESIKEFEVAKLAEKFMERHIITKDDMEAIVNRKSKKSSLMDKFQMLQLLQELKNTVSLKGEIFSWFIETLKECDTVESQKMARTLEEQYNKAKP
;
A
#
# COMPACT_ATOMS: atom_id res chain seq x y z
N ASP A 1 26.97 30.65 -44.83
CA ASP A 1 27.87 31.11 -43.77
C ASP A 1 27.36 30.83 -42.36
N ALA A 2 27.85 29.74 -41.78
CA ALA A 2 28.08 29.55 -40.36
C ALA A 2 29.09 28.39 -40.25
N GLU A 3 30.27 28.69 -40.77
CA GLU A 3 31.46 27.85 -40.81
C GLU A 3 32.11 27.81 -39.42
N ALA A 4 32.59 26.62 -39.02
CA ALA A 4 33.59 26.33 -37.98
C ALA A 4 33.40 27.02 -36.60
N THR A 5 33.42 26.32 -35.48
CA THR A 5 34.69 25.85 -34.88
C THR A 5 34.34 25.17 -33.55
N TRP A 6 34.41 23.84 -33.46
CA TRP A 6 34.68 23.14 -32.19
C TRP A 6 35.47 21.85 -32.43
N ASP A 7 36.40 21.93 -33.39
CA ASP A 7 37.53 21.01 -33.50
C ASP A 7 38.44 21.23 -32.29
N LYS A 8 38.20 20.47 -31.23
CA LYS A 8 39.13 20.11 -30.15
C LYS A 8 38.36 19.41 -29.04
N LEU A 9 38.36 18.09 -29.06
CA LEU A 9 38.72 17.31 -27.88
C LEU A 9 39.20 15.94 -28.35
N ALA A 10 40.51 15.89 -28.50
CA ALA A 10 41.25 14.71 -28.87
C ALA A 10 41.06 13.60 -27.84
N ILE A 11 40.83 12.43 -28.42
CA ILE A 11 40.92 11.08 -27.88
C ILE A 11 42.11 10.95 -26.92
N ALA A 12 41.82 10.66 -25.65
CA ALA A 12 42.75 9.97 -24.77
C ALA A 12 42.21 8.54 -24.57
N ALA A 13 42.58 7.66 -25.50
CA ALA A 13 42.51 6.23 -25.30
C ALA A 13 43.69 5.85 -24.38
N GLY A 14 43.38 5.35 -23.19
CA GLY A 14 44.34 4.91 -22.20
C GLY A 14 43.75 3.76 -21.39
N GLU A 15 43.88 2.57 -21.96
CA GLU A 15 44.00 1.23 -21.38
C GLU A 15 43.28 0.84 -20.07
N VAL A 16 42.43 -0.19 -20.23
CA VAL A 16 42.38 -1.43 -19.45
C VAL A 16 42.00 -1.34 -17.97
N GLY A 17 40.76 -1.73 -17.73
CA GLY A 17 40.28 -2.26 -16.46
C GLY A 17 38.85 -2.75 -16.66
N GLU A 18 38.68 -4.01 -17.05
CA GLU A 18 37.39 -4.69 -17.04
C GLU A 18 36.86 -4.73 -15.60
N THR A 19 36.14 -3.70 -15.17
CA THR A 19 35.40 -3.72 -13.91
C THR A 19 33.92 -3.73 -14.22
N SER A 20 33.41 -4.96 -14.26
CA SER A 20 32.03 -5.40 -14.12
C SER A 20 30.99 -4.31 -13.79
N VAL A 21 30.01 -4.16 -14.67
CA VAL A 21 28.78 -3.33 -14.54
C VAL A 21 27.97 -3.62 -13.26
N ALA A 22 28.33 -4.67 -12.51
CA ALA A 22 27.62 -5.12 -11.31
C ALA A 22 27.79 -4.22 -10.06
N GLU A 23 28.77 -3.31 -10.00
CA GLU A 23 28.98 -2.49 -8.79
C GLU A 23 28.13 -1.21 -8.71
N TYR A 24 27.59 -0.70 -9.82
CA TYR A 24 26.84 0.58 -9.78
C TYR A 24 25.43 0.46 -9.17
N ILE A 25 24.87 -0.76 -9.10
CA ILE A 25 23.53 -0.97 -8.53
C ILE A 25 23.58 -1.00 -6.99
N SER A 26 24.75 -1.23 -6.37
CA SER A 26 24.84 -1.28 -4.90
C SER A 26 24.98 0.08 -4.22
N ALA A 27 25.38 1.14 -4.93
CA ALA A 27 25.68 2.44 -4.31
C ALA A 27 24.54 3.47 -4.34
N THR A 28 23.39 3.17 -4.95
CA THR A 28 22.26 4.11 -5.08
C THR A 28 21.05 3.80 -4.19
N VAL A 29 21.11 2.74 -3.39
CA VAL A 29 20.02 2.35 -2.47
C VAL A 29 20.20 2.90 -1.05
N GLU A 30 21.28 3.65 -0.76
CA GLU A 30 21.65 4.03 0.61
C GLU A 30 21.35 5.48 1.04
N ILE A 31 20.64 6.30 0.24
CA ILE A 31 20.49 7.75 0.58
C ILE A 31 19.04 8.19 0.90
N ILE A 32 18.04 7.30 0.90
CA ILE A 32 16.69 7.68 1.34
C ILE A 32 16.10 6.65 2.30
N GLN A 33 16.65 6.52 3.51
CA GLN A 33 15.89 6.13 4.71
C GLN A 33 16.72 6.26 6.00
N PRO A 34 16.57 7.34 6.78
CA PRO A 34 16.97 7.33 8.17
C PRO A 34 15.74 6.99 9.03
N SER A 35 15.53 5.70 9.32
CA SER A 35 14.90 5.21 10.58
C SER A 35 14.68 3.70 10.57
N LEU A 36 15.78 2.95 10.51
CA LEU A 36 15.83 1.58 11.02
C LEU A 36 15.78 1.64 12.54
N ARG A 37 14.57 1.63 13.13
CA ARG A 37 14.42 1.12 14.50
C ARG A 37 14.14 -0.37 14.42
N LEU A 38 15.21 -1.13 14.64
CA LEU A 38 15.16 -2.52 15.06
C LEU A 38 14.04 -2.75 16.07
N ARG A 39 13.06 -3.57 15.68
CA ARG A 39 12.51 -4.60 16.55
C ARG A 39 12.53 -5.92 15.79
N LYS A 40 13.69 -6.56 15.80
CA LYS A 40 13.75 -8.02 15.66
C LYS A 40 13.46 -8.59 17.04
N ALA A 41 12.23 -9.05 17.24
CA ALA A 41 11.86 -9.87 18.39
C ALA A 41 10.95 -10.98 17.89
N GLY A 42 11.40 -12.22 18.10
CA GLY A 42 10.56 -13.41 18.11
C GLY A 42 10.14 -13.92 16.73
N GLY A 43 10.64 -15.10 16.37
CA GLY A 43 9.95 -15.90 15.37
C GLY A 43 8.54 -16.23 15.87
N ASP A 44 7.60 -16.31 14.96
CA ASP A 44 6.57 -17.33 15.01
C ASP A 44 6.03 -17.50 13.59
N GLN A 45 5.69 -18.73 13.27
CA GLN A 45 5.18 -19.19 11.98
C GLN A 45 4.29 -18.12 11.33
N SER A 46 4.51 -17.80 10.04
CA SER A 46 3.51 -17.10 9.25
C SER A 46 2.24 -17.95 9.29
N LYS A 47 1.39 -17.71 10.29
CA LYS A 47 0.07 -18.31 10.45
C LYS A 47 -0.68 -17.86 9.21
N LYS A 48 -0.66 -18.73 8.20
CA LYS A 48 -1.29 -18.50 6.91
C LYS A 48 -2.70 -17.99 7.19
N ILE A 49 -2.94 -16.73 6.87
CA ILE A 49 -4.24 -16.14 7.16
C ILE A 49 -5.27 -16.89 6.32
N ASN A 50 -6.22 -17.50 7.00
CA ASN A 50 -7.39 -18.07 6.35
C ASN A 50 -8.21 -16.94 5.73
N GLY A 51 -8.09 -16.76 4.42
CA GLY A 51 -8.74 -15.70 3.66
C GLY A 51 -10.26 -15.71 3.80
N LYS A 52 -10.88 -16.90 3.93
CA LYS A 52 -12.33 -17.02 4.14
C LYS A 52 -12.76 -16.38 5.47
N ILE A 53 -12.11 -16.78 6.57
CA ILE A 53 -12.39 -16.22 7.90
C ILE A 53 -12.09 -14.72 7.93
N ALA A 54 -10.96 -14.30 7.34
CA ALA A 54 -10.61 -12.89 7.27
C ALA A 54 -11.62 -12.05 6.46
N SER A 55 -12.13 -12.59 5.35
CA SER A 55 -13.15 -11.94 4.53
C SER A 55 -14.50 -11.84 5.26
N GLU A 56 -14.84 -12.83 6.07
CA GLU A 56 -16.05 -12.85 6.88
C GLU A 56 -15.98 -11.78 7.97
N VAL A 57 -14.85 -11.72 8.71
CA VAL A 57 -14.58 -10.67 9.69
C VAL A 57 -14.64 -9.27 9.03
N LEU A 58 -14.06 -9.08 7.85
CA LEU A 58 -14.19 -7.80 7.12
C LEU A 58 -15.64 -7.49 6.75
N SER A 59 -16.40 -8.49 6.30
CA SER A 59 -17.80 -8.32 5.89
C SER A 59 -18.68 -7.89 7.07
N GLU A 60 -18.50 -8.51 8.24
CA GLU A 60 -19.26 -8.20 9.45
C GLU A 60 -18.94 -6.79 9.99
N ASN A 61 -17.71 -6.32 9.75
CA ASN A 61 -17.24 -5.04 10.28
C ASN A 61 -17.23 -3.92 9.25
N ILE A 62 -17.68 -4.14 8.01
CA ILE A 62 -17.53 -3.17 6.90
C ILE A 62 -18.13 -1.79 7.21
N THR A 63 -19.30 -1.76 7.86
CA THR A 63 -19.99 -0.53 8.26
C THR A 63 -19.22 0.20 9.37
N LEU A 64 -18.70 -0.55 10.35
CA LEU A 64 -17.92 0.00 11.46
C LEU A 64 -16.58 0.56 10.96
N ILE A 65 -15.94 -0.14 10.01
CA ILE A 65 -14.74 0.32 9.33
C ILE A 65 -15.06 1.64 8.62
N GLN A 66 -16.12 1.70 7.82
CA GLN A 66 -16.54 2.92 7.12
C GLN A 66 -16.80 4.11 8.07
N GLU A 67 -17.36 3.86 9.25
CA GLU A 67 -17.60 4.89 10.26
C GLU A 67 -16.35 5.31 11.04
N SER A 68 -15.37 4.42 11.17
CA SER A 68 -14.11 4.66 11.89
C SER A 68 -13.08 5.35 11.01
N ILE A 69 -13.08 5.06 9.71
CA ILE A 69 -12.17 5.65 8.73
C ILE A 69 -12.81 6.90 8.08
N LYS A 70 -13.47 7.75 8.89
CA LYS A 70 -13.97 9.05 8.42
C LYS A 70 -12.84 10.00 8.03
N GLU A 71 -11.64 9.77 8.54
CA GLU A 71 -10.46 10.61 8.31
C GLU A 71 -9.56 10.11 7.17
N PHE A 72 -9.81 8.93 6.57
CA PHE A 72 -9.21 8.65 5.27
C PHE A 72 -10.04 9.35 4.21
N GLU A 73 -9.41 10.30 3.54
CA GLU A 73 -9.84 10.67 2.21
C GLU A 73 -9.90 9.41 1.35
N VAL A 74 -11.05 9.15 0.74
CA VAL A 74 -11.29 8.02 -0.18
C VAL A 74 -10.15 7.89 -1.20
N ALA A 75 -9.63 9.02 -1.67
CA ALA A 75 -8.49 9.07 -2.59
C ALA A 75 -7.21 8.43 -2.03
N LYS A 76 -6.83 8.74 -0.78
CA LYS A 76 -5.64 8.17 -0.13
C LYS A 76 -5.79 6.66 0.08
N LEU A 77 -6.99 6.20 0.44
CA LEU A 77 -7.23 4.76 0.59
C LEU A 77 -7.20 4.04 -0.76
N ALA A 78 -7.82 4.63 -1.79
CA ALA A 78 -7.80 4.10 -3.14
C ALA A 78 -6.38 4.00 -3.71
N GLU A 79 -5.52 4.99 -3.45
CA GLU A 79 -4.10 4.95 -3.82
C GLU A 79 -3.38 3.77 -3.15
N LYS A 80 -3.51 3.61 -1.82
CA LYS A 80 -2.95 2.44 -1.10
C LYS A 80 -3.47 1.10 -1.63
N PHE A 81 -4.73 1.04 -2.08
CA PHE A 81 -5.32 -0.17 -2.66
C PHE A 81 -4.77 -0.48 -4.05
N MET A 82 -4.54 0.56 -4.85
CA MET A 82 -3.89 0.44 -6.16
C MET A 82 -2.42 -0.04 -6.01
N GLU A 83 -1.67 0.54 -5.07
CA GLU A 83 -0.28 0.14 -4.76
C GLU A 83 -0.16 -1.35 -4.39
N ARG A 84 -1.21 -1.92 -3.79
CA ARG A 84 -1.30 -3.34 -3.45
C ARG A 84 -1.99 -4.20 -4.49
N HIS A 85 -2.33 -3.64 -5.65
CA HIS A 85 -3.04 -4.33 -6.72
C HIS A 85 -4.36 -4.98 -6.25
N ILE A 86 -5.04 -4.33 -5.29
CA ILE A 86 -6.40 -4.70 -4.86
C ILE A 86 -7.42 -4.17 -5.88
N ILE A 87 -7.17 -2.96 -6.38
CA ILE A 87 -7.93 -2.32 -7.45
C ILE A 87 -6.99 -1.93 -8.59
N THR A 88 -7.53 -1.73 -9.79
CA THR A 88 -6.74 -1.20 -10.92
C THR A 88 -6.66 0.33 -10.86
N LYS A 89 -5.77 0.91 -11.67
CA LYS A 89 -5.70 2.37 -11.84
C LYS A 89 -7.01 2.96 -12.39
N ASP A 90 -7.63 2.27 -13.34
CA ASP A 90 -8.95 2.65 -13.88
C ASP A 90 -10.02 2.65 -12.78
N ASP A 91 -10.03 1.63 -11.91
CA ASP A 91 -10.97 1.57 -10.78
C ASP A 91 -10.73 2.73 -9.80
N MET A 92 -9.47 3.01 -9.45
CA MET A 92 -9.10 4.15 -8.62
C MET A 92 -9.60 5.46 -9.23
N GLU A 93 -9.32 5.70 -10.51
CA GLU A 93 -9.74 6.91 -11.22
C GLU A 93 -11.28 7.00 -11.28
N ALA A 94 -11.98 5.90 -11.52
CA ALA A 94 -13.45 5.87 -11.53
C ALA A 94 -14.06 6.17 -10.14
N ILE A 95 -13.41 5.70 -9.07
CA ILE A 95 -13.83 5.94 -7.68
C ILE A 95 -13.55 7.39 -7.29
N VAL A 96 -12.35 7.92 -7.58
CA VAL A 96 -11.89 9.26 -7.12
C VAL A 96 -12.37 10.39 -8.03
N ASN A 97 -12.31 10.23 -9.36
CA ASN A 97 -12.69 11.27 -10.33
C ASN A 97 -14.20 11.34 -10.60
N ARG A 98 -15.03 10.60 -9.85
CA ARG A 98 -16.49 10.78 -9.87
C ARG A 98 -16.85 12.19 -9.37
N LYS A 99 -16.80 13.16 -10.28
CA LYS A 99 -17.20 14.56 -10.04
C LYS A 99 -18.67 14.57 -9.66
N SER A 100 -18.92 14.84 -8.38
CA SER A 100 -20.26 14.93 -7.83
C SER A 100 -20.28 16.10 -6.85
N LYS A 101 -21.37 16.88 -6.87
CA LYS A 101 -21.59 17.99 -5.93
C LYS A 101 -21.37 17.47 -4.52
N LYS A 102 -20.33 17.96 -3.81
CA LYS A 102 -19.96 17.67 -2.41
C LYS A 102 -21.13 17.06 -1.62
N SER A 103 -21.23 15.74 -1.62
CA SER A 103 -22.27 15.03 -0.90
C SER A 103 -21.59 13.97 -0.09
N SER A 104 -21.63 14.12 1.24
CA SER A 104 -21.09 13.16 2.21
C SER A 104 -21.61 11.73 1.98
N LEU A 105 -22.78 11.58 1.32
CA LEU A 105 -23.33 10.28 0.95
C LEU A 105 -22.54 9.59 -0.17
N MET A 106 -21.93 10.35 -1.08
CA MET A 106 -21.14 9.82 -2.19
C MET A 106 -19.81 9.23 -1.69
N ASP A 107 -19.14 9.95 -0.79
CA ASP A 107 -17.89 9.49 -0.17
C ASP A 107 -18.11 8.19 0.62
N LYS A 108 -19.25 8.09 1.31
CA LYS A 108 -19.68 6.84 1.95
C LYS A 108 -19.82 5.72 0.93
N PHE A 109 -20.52 5.94 -0.17
CA PHE A 109 -20.70 4.91 -1.20
C PHE A 109 -19.36 4.47 -1.82
N GLN A 110 -18.47 5.41 -2.14
CA GLN A 110 -17.14 5.12 -2.69
C GLN A 110 -16.28 4.33 -1.70
N MET A 111 -16.29 4.71 -0.42
CA MET A 111 -15.60 3.97 0.64
C MET A 111 -16.14 2.53 0.74
N LEU A 112 -17.46 2.36 0.68
CA LEU A 112 -18.07 1.03 0.71
C LEU A 112 -17.63 0.18 -0.47
N GLN A 113 -17.52 0.76 -1.67
CA GLN A 113 -17.02 0.06 -2.86
C GLN A 113 -15.57 -0.41 -2.67
N LEU A 114 -14.68 0.46 -2.18
CA LEU A 114 -13.29 0.07 -1.87
C LEU A 114 -13.26 -1.11 -0.90
N LEU A 115 -14.00 -1.01 0.21
CA LEU A 115 -14.01 -2.07 1.23
C LEU A 115 -14.58 -3.41 0.71
N GLN A 116 -15.51 -3.39 -0.25
CA GLN A 116 -15.99 -4.61 -0.91
C GLN A 116 -14.89 -5.25 -1.78
N GLU A 117 -14.12 -4.46 -2.52
CA GLU A 117 -12.98 -4.97 -3.29
C GLU A 117 -11.90 -5.56 -2.39
N LEU A 118 -11.61 -4.90 -1.26
CA LEU A 118 -10.72 -5.44 -0.23
C LEU A 118 -11.23 -6.81 0.27
N LYS A 119 -12.50 -6.91 0.65
CA LYS A 119 -13.11 -8.15 1.14
C LYS A 119 -12.96 -9.28 0.13
N ASN A 120 -13.28 -9.02 -1.14
CA ASN A 120 -13.16 -10.00 -2.21
C ASN A 120 -11.71 -10.46 -2.39
N THR A 121 -10.77 -9.52 -2.36
CA THR A 121 -9.34 -9.81 -2.53
C THR A 121 -8.78 -10.57 -1.34
N VAL A 122 -9.16 -10.24 -0.11
CA VAL A 122 -8.77 -10.97 1.12
C VAL A 122 -9.26 -12.41 1.12
N SER A 123 -10.46 -12.66 0.58
CA SER A 123 -10.98 -14.02 0.42
C SER A 123 -10.05 -14.90 -0.42
N LEU A 124 -9.41 -14.30 -1.44
CA LEU A 124 -8.45 -14.97 -2.32
C LEU A 124 -7.02 -14.99 -1.76
N LYS A 125 -6.61 -13.89 -1.10
CA LYS A 125 -5.26 -13.63 -0.61
C LYS A 125 -5.33 -13.14 0.83
N GLY A 126 -5.27 -14.08 1.77
CA GLY A 126 -5.39 -13.79 3.19
C GLY A 126 -4.34 -12.81 3.71
N GLU A 127 -3.12 -12.76 3.14
CA GLU A 127 -2.08 -11.81 3.57
C GLU A 127 -2.49 -10.33 3.46
N ILE A 128 -3.45 -10.00 2.57
CA ILE A 128 -3.95 -8.63 2.41
C ILE A 128 -4.67 -8.15 3.67
N PHE A 129 -5.23 -9.07 4.47
CA PHE A 129 -5.86 -8.73 5.73
C PHE A 129 -4.85 -8.18 6.74
N SER A 130 -3.68 -8.81 6.87
CA SER A 130 -2.60 -8.30 7.73
C SER A 130 -2.16 -6.91 7.29
N TRP A 131 -1.93 -6.74 5.98
CA TRP A 131 -1.55 -5.44 5.42
C TRP A 131 -2.60 -4.36 5.71
N PHE A 132 -3.88 -4.68 5.61
CA PHE A 132 -4.94 -3.73 5.91
C PHE A 132 -4.96 -3.34 7.40
N ILE A 133 -4.79 -4.32 8.30
CA ILE A 133 -4.66 -4.05 9.74
C ILE A 133 -3.45 -3.15 10.03
N GLU A 134 -2.30 -3.41 9.39
CA GLU A 134 -1.12 -2.56 9.53
C GLU A 134 -1.37 -1.15 9.01
N THR A 135 -2.02 -1.03 7.84
CA THR A 135 -2.43 0.26 7.27
C THR A 135 -3.30 1.04 8.24
N LEU A 136 -4.24 0.40 8.93
CA LEU A 136 -5.07 1.02 9.96
C LEU A 136 -4.30 1.42 11.23
N LYS A 137 -3.24 0.68 11.57
CA LYS A 137 -2.37 0.99 12.72
C LYS A 137 -1.42 2.16 12.44
N GLU A 138 -1.00 2.33 11.18
CA GLU A 138 -0.20 3.46 10.71
C GLU A 138 -0.98 4.78 10.71
N CYS A 139 -2.31 4.72 10.79
CA CYS A 139 -3.13 5.90 10.94
C CYS A 139 -2.93 6.52 12.34
N ASP A 140 -2.77 7.83 12.40
CA ASP A 140 -2.62 8.59 13.66
C ASP A 140 -3.93 8.72 14.46
N THR A 141 -5.01 8.07 14.03
CA THR A 141 -6.34 8.24 14.61
C THR A 141 -6.66 7.10 15.57
N VAL A 142 -7.21 7.45 16.74
CA VAL A 142 -7.54 6.48 17.81
C VAL A 142 -8.58 5.48 17.31
N GLU A 143 -9.52 5.94 16.49
CA GLU A 143 -10.58 5.16 15.85
C GLU A 143 -10.01 4.10 14.91
N SER A 144 -9.07 4.46 14.04
CA SER A 144 -8.44 3.52 13.10
C SER A 144 -7.64 2.45 13.85
N GLN A 145 -6.87 2.85 14.87
CA GLN A 145 -6.10 1.91 15.69
C GLN A 145 -7.00 0.98 16.50
N LYS A 146 -8.12 1.50 17.05
CA LYS A 146 -9.13 0.68 17.73
C LYS A 146 -9.77 -0.30 16.76
N MET A 147 -10.13 0.14 15.57
CA MET A 147 -10.68 -0.73 14.53
C MET A 147 -9.71 -1.84 14.14
N ALA A 148 -8.42 -1.52 13.99
CA ALA A 148 -7.39 -2.51 13.71
C ALA A 148 -7.32 -3.61 14.80
N ARG A 149 -7.39 -3.23 16.08
CA ARG A 149 -7.44 -4.17 17.21
C ARG A 149 -8.71 -5.01 17.17
N THR A 150 -9.87 -4.40 16.90
CA THR A 150 -11.15 -5.12 16.80
C THR A 150 -11.12 -6.17 15.70
N LEU A 151 -10.59 -5.86 14.51
CA LEU A 151 -10.45 -6.82 13.41
C LEU A 151 -9.52 -7.98 13.79
N GLU A 152 -8.39 -7.67 14.44
CA GLU A 152 -7.43 -8.69 14.88
C GLU A 152 -8.03 -9.61 15.97
N GLU A 153 -8.75 -9.05 16.94
CA GLU A 153 -9.45 -9.81 17.99
C GLU A 153 -10.55 -10.71 17.43
N GLN A 154 -11.40 -10.19 16.54
CA GLN A 154 -12.46 -10.99 15.93
C GLN A 154 -11.88 -12.11 15.05
N TYR A 155 -10.83 -11.80 14.28
CA TYR A 155 -10.13 -12.81 13.52
C TYR A 155 -9.52 -13.90 14.40
N ASN A 156 -8.90 -13.53 15.52
CA ASN A 156 -8.33 -14.50 16.45
C ASN A 156 -9.40 -15.35 17.18
N LYS A 157 -10.59 -14.79 17.45
CA LYS A 157 -11.73 -15.52 18.01
C LYS A 157 -12.38 -16.48 17.02
N ALA A 158 -12.38 -16.13 15.74
CA ALA A 158 -12.96 -16.93 14.67
C ALA A 158 -12.00 -18.01 14.14
N LYS A 159 -10.71 -17.96 14.52
CA LYS A 159 -9.78 -19.07 14.27
C LYS A 159 -10.19 -20.29 15.10
N PRO A 160 -10.27 -21.47 14.51
CA PRO A 160 -10.47 -22.72 15.24
C PRO A 160 -9.25 -23.09 16.10
#